data_AF-A0A7C5V2N5-F1
#
_entry.id   AF-A0A7C5V2N5-F1
#
_cell.length_a   1.000
_cell.length_b   1.000
_cell.length_c   1.000
_cell.angle_alpha   90.00
_cell.angle_beta   90.00
_cell.angle_gamma   90.00
#
_symmetry.space_group_name_H-M   'P 1'
#
loop_
_entity.id
_entity.type
_entity.pdbx_description
1 polymer ?
#
loop_
_entity_poly.entity_id
_entity_poly.type
_entity_poly.pdbx_seq_one_letter_code
_entity_poly.pdbx_strand_id
1 'polypeptide(L)' 'CIERNAFGAVKAVNACRLAMQEHGEHKISLDQVIRTMYQTGLDMQFRYKETSLGGLAVNAVNC' A
#
# COMPACT_ATOMS: atom_id res chain seq x y z
N CYS A 1 -8.69 -9.85 -3.31
CA CYS A 1 -8.18 -8.80 -4.23
C CYS A 1 -9.21 -7.71 -4.51
N ILE A 2 -10.45 -8.07 -4.83
CA ILE A 2 -11.56 -7.15 -5.09
C ILE A 2 -11.80 -6.22 -3.90
N GLU A 3 -11.85 -6.78 -2.70
CA GLU A 3 -12.00 -6.05 -1.44
C GLU A 3 -10.84 -5.07 -1.20
N ARG A 4 -9.59 -5.47 -1.48
CA ARG A 4 -8.43 -4.57 -1.38
C ARG A 4 -8.55 -3.37 -2.33
N ASN A 5 -9.07 -3.56 -3.54
CA ASN A 5 -9.33 -2.46 -4.48
C ASN A 5 -10.46 -1.55 -4.00
N ALA A 6 -11.56 -2.11 -3.49
CA ALA A 6 -12.67 -1.33 -2.94
C ALA A 6 -12.21 -0.46 -1.74
N PHE A 7 -11.48 -1.04 -0.79
CA PHE A 7 -10.91 -0.30 0.33
C PHE A 7 -9.82 0.70 -0.12
N GLY A 8 -9.07 0.38 -1.17
CA GLY A 8 -8.09 1.28 -1.79
C GLY A 8 -8.74 2.55 -2.34
N ALA A 9 -9.85 2.41 -3.06
CA ALA A 9 -10.61 3.55 -3.58
C ALA A 9 -11.14 4.46 -2.45
N VAL A 10 -11.70 3.87 -1.39
CA VAL A 10 -12.17 4.62 -0.21
C VAL A 10 -11.02 5.36 0.47
N LYS A 11 -9.86 4.71 0.65
CA LYS A 11 -8.66 5.33 1.23
C LYS A 11 -8.15 6.50 0.39
N ALA A 12 -8.14 6.38 -0.94
CA ALA A 12 -7.70 7.44 -1.83
C ALA A 12 -8.57 8.69 -1.69
N VAL A 13 -9.90 8.54 -1.72
CA VAL A 13 -10.84 9.67 -1.54
C VAL A 13 -10.66 10.33 -0.18
N ASN A 14 -10.52 9.55 0.88
CA ASN A 14 -10.33 10.08 2.23
C ASN A 14 -8.97 10.78 2.39
N ALA A 15 -7.90 10.23 1.82
CA ALA A 15 -6.57 10.85 1.85
C ALA A 15 -6.56 12.21 1.14
N CYS A 16 -7.23 12.33 -0.02
CA CYS A 16 -7.39 13.61 -0.71
C CYS A 16 -8.14 14.63 0.16
N ARG A 17 -9.23 14.22 0.81
CA ARG A 17 -10.00 15.11 1.70
C ARG A 17 -9.16 15.61 2.88
N LEU A 18 -8.40 14.71 3.52
CA LEU A 18 -7.48 15.07 4.59
C LEU A 18 -6.44 16.09 4.11
N ALA A 19 -5.76 15.81 2.99
CA ALA A 19 -4.75 16.70 2.45
C ALA A 19 -5.28 18.09 2.05
N MET A 20 -6.55 18.18 1.60
CA MET A 20 -7.19 19.46 1.26
C MET A 20 -7.65 20.25 2.49
N GLN A 21 -7.98 19.57 3.59
CA GLN A 21 -8.48 20.19 4.83
C GLN A 21 -7.37 20.52 5.82
N GLU A 22 -6.15 20.03 5.57
CA GLU A 22 -5.02 20.15 6.48
C GLU A 22 -4.08 21.29 6.07
N HIS A 23 -3.50 21.96 7.06
CA HIS A 23 -2.56 23.07 6.87
C HIS A 23 -1.08 22.64 6.88
N GLY A 24 -0.80 21.33 6.77
CA GLY A 24 0.55 20.76 6.66
C GLY A 24 1.16 20.22 7.96
N GLU A 25 0.43 20.27 9.08
CA GLU A 25 0.90 19.86 10.42
C GLU A 25 0.99 18.34 10.62
N HIS A 26 0.21 17.54 9.89
CA HIS A 26 0.17 16.07 9.95
C HIS A 26 0.71 15.42 8.68
N LYS A 27 1.75 16.00 8.09
CA LYS A 27 2.42 15.48 6.89
C LYS A 27 3.73 14.77 7.23
N ILE A 28 3.87 13.54 6.75
CA ILE A 28 5.15 12.85 6.62
C ILE A 28 5.66 13.05 5.18
N SER A 29 6.98 13.17 4.99
CA SER A 29 7.54 13.32 3.64
C SER A 29 7.27 12.08 2.78
N LEU A 30 6.95 12.30 1.50
CA LEU A 30 6.69 11.21 0.57
C LEU A 30 7.93 10.31 0.42
N ASP A 31 9.12 10.89 0.41
CA ASP A 31 10.39 10.15 0.31
C ASP A 31 10.59 9.20 1.50
N GLN A 32 10.19 9.61 2.70
CA GLN A 32 10.25 8.74 3.87
C GLN A 32 9.29 7.55 3.71
N VAL A 33 8.05 7.80 3.24
CA VAL A 33 7.07 6.74 2.98
C VAL A 33 7.58 5.77 1.92
N ILE A 34 8.16 6.26 0.82
CA ILE A 34 8.72 5.43 -0.26
C ILE A 34 9.88 4.57 0.27
N ARG A 35 10.80 5.17 1.04
CA ARG A 35 11.92 4.44 1.65
C ARG A 35 11.44 3.34 2.59
N THR A 36 10.44 3.63 3.43
CA THR A 36 9.84 2.63 4.33
C THR A 36 9.15 1.52 3.54
N MET A 37 8.42 1.86 2.47
CA MET A 37 7.77 0.87 1.60
C MET A 37 8.80 -0.05 0.94
N TYR A 38 9.91 0.51 0.46
CA TYR A 38 11.02 -0.26 -0.13
C TYR A 38 11.65 -1.22 0.88
N GLN A 39 12.03 -0.73 2.06
CA GLN A 39 12.60 -1.57 3.11
C GLN A 39 11.64 -2.67 3.55
N THR A 40 10.35 -2.35 3.73
CA THR A 40 9.32 -3.34 4.05
C THR A 40 9.21 -4.41 2.96
N GLY A 41 9.33 -4.04 1.69
CA GLY A 41 9.34 -4.98 0.57
C GLY A 41 10.57 -5.88 0.55
N LEU A 42 11.74 -5.39 0.99
CA LEU A 42 12.94 -6.21 1.17
C LEU A 42 12.74 -7.23 2.30
N ASP A 43 12.22 -6.77 3.44
CA ASP A 43 12.04 -7.55 4.66
C ASP A 43 10.87 -8.54 4.59
N MET A 44 9.95 -8.35 3.65
CA MET A 44 8.82 -9.25 3.43
C MET A 44 9.33 -10.66 3.09
N GLN A 45 8.84 -11.68 3.81
CA GLN A 45 9.21 -13.06 3.50
C GLN A 45 8.82 -13.40 2.07
N PHE A 46 9.67 -14.14 1.37
CA PHE A 46 9.48 -14.53 -0.03
C PHE A 46 8.09 -15.13 -0.32
N ARG A 47 7.52 -15.89 0.63
CA ARG A 47 6.18 -16.53 0.53
C ARG A 47 5.00 -15.56 0.53
N TYR A 48 5.18 -14.30 0.96
CA TYR A 48 4.12 -13.28 1.02
C TYR A 48 4.29 -12.18 -0.04
N LYS A 49 5.32 -12.30 -0.90
CA LYS A 49 5.54 -11.43 -2.06
C LYS A 49 4.57 -11.78 -3.19
N GLU A 50 3.26 -11.71 -2.89
CA GLU A 50 2.14 -12.04 -3.79
C GLU A 50 2.30 -11.35 -5.15
N THR A 51 2.57 -10.04 -5.16
CA THR A 51 2.50 -9.22 -6.38
C THR A 51 3.78 -9.14 -7.18
N SER A 52 4.96 -9.29 -6.56
CA SER A 52 6.25 -9.18 -7.28
C SER A 52 6.70 -10.47 -7.98
N LEU A 53 6.03 -11.61 -7.71
CA LEU A 53 6.27 -12.90 -8.36
C LEU A 53 5.11 -13.37 -9.24
N GLY A 54 4.17 -12.49 -9.60
CA GLY A 54 3.07 -12.83 -10.50
C GLY A 54 1.86 -13.52 -9.86
N GLY A 55 1.63 -13.35 -8.55
CA GLY A 55 0.40 -13.76 -7.88
C GLY A 55 0.46 -15.06 -7.07
N LEU A 56 1.61 -15.74 -6.97
CA LEU A 56 1.71 -17.06 -6.33
C LEU A 56 2.23 -17.03 -4.88
N ALA A 57 1.62 -16.24 -3.99
CA ALA A 57 1.76 -16.62 -2.58
C ALA A 57 1.04 -17.94 -2.37
N VAL A 58 1.76 -18.86 -1.75
CA VAL A 58 1.74 -20.29 -2.08
C VAL A 58 0.47 -21.06 -1.70
N ASN A 59 -0.66 -20.41 -1.38
CA ASN A 59 -1.91 -21.10 -0.99
C ASN A 59 -3.22 -20.35 -1.32
N ALA A 60 -3.23 -19.31 -2.17
CA ALA A 60 -4.49 -18.70 -2.59
C ALA A 60 -4.47 -18.38 -4.09
N VAL A 61 -5.30 -19.12 -4.82
CA VAL A 61 -5.51 -19.05 -6.26
C VAL A 61 -5.98 -17.64 -6.68
N ASN A 62 -5.26 -17.11 -7.67
CA ASN A 62 -5.64 -16.23 -8.79
C ASN A 62 -6.80 -15.24 -8.63
N CYS A 63 -6.50 -14.01 -9.08
CA CYS A 63 -7.41 -13.13 -9.84
C CYS A 63 -8.84 -12.98 -9.30
#